data_AF-A0A2S9G4V1-F1
#
_entry.id   AF-A0A2S9G4V1-F1
#
_cell.length_a   1.000
_cell.length_b   1.000
_cell.length_c   1.000
_cell.angle_alpha   90.00
_cell.angle_beta   90.00
_cell.angle_gamma   90.00
#
_symmetry.space_group_name_H-M   'P 1'
#
loop_
_entity.id
_entity.type
_entity.pdbx_description
1 polymer ?
#
loop_
_entity_poly.entity_id
_entity_poly.type
_entity_poly.pdbx_seq_one_letter_code
_entity_poly.pdbx_strand_id
1 'polypeptide(L)'
;LPQLAVGDIVADQYEIKGCIAHGGLGWVYLAFDKNVNDRPVVPKGLVHSGDAEAQAIAMAERQFLAEVTHPGIVKIYNFVEHADK
;
A
#
# COMPACT_ATOMS: atom_id res chain seq x y z
N LEU A 1 5.87 -7.64 14.39
CA LEU A 1 5.44 -6.29 14.82
C LEU A 1 5.08 -5.49 13.57
N PRO A 2 4.29 -4.40 13.67
CA PRO A 2 4.07 -3.50 12.54
C PRO A 2 5.38 -3.01 11.94
N GLN A 3 5.48 -2.98 10.61
CA GLN A 3 6.66 -2.46 9.92
C GLN A 3 6.65 -0.93 9.86
N LEU A 4 5.46 -0.32 9.84
CA LEU A 4 5.27 1.13 9.83
C LEU A 4 4.70 1.61 11.17
N ALA A 5 5.21 2.73 11.65
CA ALA A 5 4.75 3.41 12.85
C ALA A 5 3.87 4.62 12.51
N VAL A 6 3.10 5.09 13.50
CA VAL A 6 2.34 6.34 13.37
C VAL A 6 3.30 7.50 13.12
N GLY A 7 3.00 8.32 12.11
CA GLY A 7 3.82 9.45 11.69
C GLY A 7 4.89 9.12 10.66
N ASP A 8 5.12 7.84 10.33
CA ASP A 8 5.97 7.49 9.18
C ASP A 8 5.34 8.05 7.89
N ILE A 9 6.20 8.58 7.02
CA ILE A 9 5.81 9.07 5.69
C ILE A 9 6.30 8.07 4.65
N VAL A 10 5.38 7.48 3.90
CA VAL A 10 5.70 6.53 2.81
C VAL A 10 5.67 7.27 1.47
N ALA A 11 6.75 7.12 0.69
CA ALA A 11 6.92 7.72 -0.63
C ALA A 11 6.66 9.23 -0.68
N ASP A 12 7.01 9.95 0.39
CA ASP A 12 6.77 11.39 0.57
C ASP A 12 5.31 11.84 0.39
N GLN A 13 4.36 10.90 0.46
CA GLN A 13 2.96 11.12 0.11
C GLN A 13 2.00 10.66 1.21
N TYR A 14 2.26 9.50 1.82
CA TYR A 14 1.29 8.84 2.70
C TYR A 14 1.73 8.91 4.15
N GLU A 15 1.01 9.66 4.98
CA GLU A 15 1.26 9.74 6.41
C GLU A 15 0.51 8.64 7.15
N ILE A 16 1.26 7.71 7.78
CA ILE A 16 0.70 6.57 8.50
C ILE A 16 0.04 7.03 9.80
N LYS A 17 -1.23 6.64 10.00
CA LYS A 17 -2.01 6.92 11.22
C LYS A 17 -2.13 5.72 12.16
N GLY A 18 -1.78 4.53 11.68
CA GLY A 18 -1.68 3.32 12.50
C GLY A 18 -2.13 2.06 11.78
N CYS A 19 -2.03 0.94 12.48
CA CYS A 19 -2.50 -0.36 12.00
C CYS A 19 -4.00 -0.50 12.27
N ILE A 20 -4.75 -0.95 11.26
CA ILE A 20 -6.19 -1.21 11.38
C ILE A 20 -6.53 -2.70 11.33
N ALA A 21 -5.65 -3.51 10.72
CA ALA A 21 -5.82 -4.96 10.66
C ALA A 21 -4.47 -5.66 10.40
N HIS A 22 -4.47 -6.98 10.61
CA HIS A 22 -3.37 -7.87 10.26
C HIS A 22 -3.96 -9.14 9.65
N GLY A 23 -3.35 -9.66 8.59
CA GLY A 23 -3.76 -10.90 7.93
C GLY A 23 -2.57 -11.70 7.42
N GLY A 24 -2.85 -12.76 6.65
CA GLY A 24 -1.80 -13.64 6.11
C GLY A 24 -0.81 -12.95 5.16
N LEU A 25 -1.19 -11.80 4.59
CA LEU A 25 -0.34 -10.94 3.75
C LEU A 25 0.10 -9.68 4.51
N GLY A 26 0.35 -9.79 5.82
CA GLY A 26 0.92 -8.71 6.60
C GLY A 26 -0.09 -7.68 7.15
N TRP A 27 0.45 -6.54 7.54
CA TRP A 27 -0.28 -5.46 8.20
C TRP A 27 -1.01 -4.57 7.20
N VAL A 28 -2.17 -4.07 7.64
CA VAL A 28 -3.00 -3.10 6.94
C VAL A 28 -2.98 -1.81 7.73
N TYR A 29 -2.65 -0.71 7.07
CA TYR A 29 -2.49 0.59 7.71
C TYR A 29 -3.57 1.57 7.26
N LEU A 30 -3.91 2.52 8.11
CA LEU A 30 -4.60 3.74 7.72
C LEU A 30 -3.54 4.80 7.43
N ALA A 31 -3.69 5.52 6.31
CA ALA A 31 -2.84 6.65 5.99
C ALA A 31 -3.63 7.81 5.38
N PHE A 32 -3.08 9.01 5.45
CA PHE A 32 -3.58 10.17 4.72
C PHE A 32 -2.69 10.48 3.53
N ASP A 33 -3.31 10.59 2.36
CA ASP A 33 -2.64 11.03 1.13
C ASP A 33 -2.52 12.55 1.12
N LYS A 34 -1.31 13.04 1.35
CA LYS A 34 -0.99 14.48 1.38
C LYS A 34 -1.15 15.15 0.02
N ASN A 35 -1.11 14.40 -1.08
CA ASN A 35 -1.26 14.95 -2.43
C ASN A 35 -2.74 15.14 -2.82
N VAL A 36 -3.67 14.54 -2.09
CA VAL A 36 -5.11 14.56 -2.40
C VAL A 36 -5.91 15.01 -1.18
N ASN A 37 -5.65 16.21 -0.66
CA ASN A 37 -6.41 16.82 0.45
C ASN A 37 -6.60 15.91 1.68
N ASP A 38 -5.53 15.24 2.13
CA ASP A 38 -5.56 14.32 3.27
C ASP A 38 -6.58 13.18 3.13
N ARG A 39 -6.80 12.73 1.89
CA ARG A 39 -7.72 11.62 1.61
C ARG A 39 -7.30 10.37 2.40
N PRO A 40 -8.22 9.74 3.15
CA PRO A 40 -7.96 8.46 3.79
C PRO A 40 -7.73 7.37 2.75
N VAL A 41 -6.60 6.66 2.88
CA VAL A 41 -6.21 5.53 2.04
C VAL A 41 -5.70 4.38 2.93
N VAL A 42 -5.61 3.19 2.32
CA VAL A 42 -5.18 1.97 3.00
C VAL A 42 -3.93 1.41 2.31
N PRO A 43 -2.73 1.68 2.84
CA PRO A 43 -1.53 0.97 2.44
C PRO A 43 -1.55 -0.45 3.01
N LYS A 44 -1.26 -1.43 2.17
CA LYS A 44 -1.08 -2.83 2.57
C LYS A 44 0.25 -3.33 2.03
N GLY A 45 1.05 -3.91 2.91
CA GLY A 45 2.31 -4.54 2.50
C GLY A 45 2.04 -5.74 1.59
N LEU A 46 2.73 -5.81 0.46
CA LEU A 46 2.77 -7.01 -0.36
C LEU A 46 3.91 -7.87 0.16
N VAL A 47 3.55 -8.87 0.98
CA VAL A 47 4.53 -9.80 1.54
C VAL A 47 4.90 -10.77 0.43
N HIS A 48 6.09 -10.61 -0.14
CA HIS A 48 7.05 -11.60 -0.65
C HIS A 48 8.20 -10.82 -1.29
N SER A 49 8.96 -10.17 -0.43
CA SER A 49 10.23 -9.52 -0.69
C SER A 49 11.30 -10.60 -0.88
N GLY A 50 11.56 -11.00 -2.12
CA GLY A 50 12.65 -11.95 -2.39
C GLY A 50 12.96 -12.14 -3.86
N ASP A 51 11.93 -12.31 -4.70
CA ASP A 51 12.14 -12.50 -6.13
C ASP A 51 11.88 -11.22 -6.90
N ALA A 52 12.88 -10.78 -7.65
CA ALA A 52 12.71 -9.80 -8.71
C ALA A 52 11.55 -10.19 -9.67
N GLU A 53 11.27 -11.49 -9.75
CA GLU A 53 10.13 -12.07 -10.46
C GLU A 53 8.78 -11.75 -9.79
N ALA A 54 8.67 -11.81 -8.45
CA ALA A 54 7.45 -11.44 -7.73
C ALA A 54 7.19 -9.92 -7.81
N GLN A 55 8.25 -9.12 -7.80
CA GLN A 55 8.21 -7.67 -8.07
C GLN A 55 7.73 -7.38 -9.50
N ALA A 56 8.24 -8.11 -10.49
CA ALA A 56 7.87 -7.98 -11.90
C ALA A 56 6.43 -8.45 -12.18
N ILE A 57 6.00 -9.56 -11.57
CA ILE A 57 4.62 -10.06 -11.65
C ILE A 57 3.68 -9.07 -10.98
N ALA A 58 4.02 -8.58 -9.78
CA ALA A 58 3.25 -7.52 -9.15
C ALA A 58 3.17 -6.30 -10.09
N MET A 59 4.26 -5.87 -10.71
CA MET A 59 4.28 -4.80 -11.74
C MET A 59 3.38 -5.07 -12.94
N ALA A 60 3.32 -6.30 -13.43
CA ALA A 60 2.45 -6.67 -14.55
C ALA A 60 0.97 -6.66 -14.13
N GLU A 61 0.65 -7.18 -12.94
CA GLU A 61 -0.70 -7.16 -12.38
C GLU A 61 -1.15 -5.75 -11.97
N ARG A 62 -0.22 -4.88 -11.56
CA ARG A 62 -0.45 -3.46 -11.22
C ARG A 62 -1.15 -2.70 -12.34
N GLN A 63 -0.67 -2.86 -13.57
CA GLN A 63 -1.16 -2.12 -14.73
C GLN A 63 -2.65 -2.44 -14.97
N PHE A 64 -3.02 -3.72 -14.84
CA PHE A 64 -4.40 -4.15 -15.00
C PHE A 64 -5.29 -3.70 -13.84
N LEU A 65 -4.82 -3.85 -12.59
CA LEU A 65 -5.61 -3.51 -11.41
C LEU A 65 -5.89 -2.00 -11.27
N ALA A 66 -5.00 -1.14 -11.78
CA ALA A 66 -5.23 0.30 -11.83
C ALA A 66 -6.34 0.69 -12.83
N GLU A 67 -6.52 -0.10 -13.89
CA GLU A 67 -7.54 0.14 -14.93
C GLU A 67 -8.93 -0.37 -14.53
N VAL A 68 -9.01 -1.33 -13.60
CA VAL A 68 -10.29 -1.85 -13.10
C VAL A 68 -11.02 -0.79 -12.27
N THR A 69 -12.03 -0.18 -12.87
CA THR A 69 -12.96 0.73 -12.19
C THR A 69 -14.36 0.11 -12.16
N HIS A 70 -14.76 -0.44 -11.01
CA HIS A 70 -16.08 -1.03 -10.81
C HIS A 70 -16.59 -0.71 -9.40
N PRO A 71 -17.87 -0.34 -9.20
CA PRO A 71 -18.40 0.04 -7.88
C PRO A 71 -18.31 -1.07 -6.82
N GLY A 72 -18.23 -2.33 -7.24
CA GLY A 72 -18.06 -3.49 -6.36
C GLY A 72 -16.61 -3.93 -6.11
N ILE A 73 -15.61 -3.26 -6.70
CA ILE A 73 -14.20 -3.62 -6.57
C ILE A 73 -13.46 -2.43 -5.95
N VAL A 74 -12.65 -2.70 -4.93
CA VAL A 74 -11.84 -1.65 -4.31
C VAL A 74 -10.86 -1.07 -5.34
N LYS A 75 -10.84 0.26 -5.46
CA LYS A 75 -9.95 0.95 -6.38
C LYS A 75 -8.53 0.97 -5.81
N ILE A 76 -7.56 0.59 -6.62
CA ILE A 76 -6.15 0.76 -6.30
C ILE A 76 -5.69 2.12 -6.84
N TYR A 77 -5.17 2.98 -5.96
CA TYR A 77 -4.72 4.33 -6.33
C TYR A 77 -3.27 4.37 -6.79
N ASN A 78 -2.40 3.67 -6.06
CA ASN A 78 -0.98 3.75 -6.29
C ASN A 78 -0.29 2.51 -5.71
N PHE A 79 0.95 2.30 -6.15
CA PHE A 79 1.86 1.30 -5.61
C PHE A 79 3.16 1.99 -5.26
N VAL A 80 3.62 1.78 -4.04
CA VAL A 80 4.80 2.46 -3.49
C VAL A 80 5.74 1.45 -2.87
N GLU A 81 7.02 1.75 -2.98
CA GLU A 81 8.08 1.01 -2.32
C GLU A 81 8.51 1.75 -1.06
N HIS A 82 8.69 1.01 0.01
CA HIS A 82 9.26 1.50 1.25
C HIS A 82 10.25 0.43 1.73
N ALA A 83 11.47 0.84 2.04
CA ALA A 83 12.42 -0.06 2.67
C ALA A 83 11.91 -0.39 4.07
N ASP A 84 11.85 -1.68 4.41
CA ASP A 84 11.61 -2.11 5.78
C ASP A 84 12.73 -1.55 6.69
N LYS A 85 12.36 -1.14 7.91
CA LYS A 85 13.33 -0.81 8.96
C LYS A 85 13.89 -2.06 9.63
#